data_AF-A0A5B9E637-F1
#
_entry.id   AF-A0A5B9E637-F1
#
_cell.length_a   1.000
_cell.length_b   1.000
_cell.length_c   1.000
_cell.angle_alpha   90.00
_cell.angle_beta   90.00
_cell.angle_gamma   90.00
#
_symmetry.space_group_name_H-M   'P 1'
#
loop_
_entity.id
_entity.type
_entity.pdbx_description
1 polymer ?
#
loop_
_entity_poly.entity_id
_entity_poly.type
_entity_poly.pdbx_seq_one_letter_code
_entity_poly.pdbx_strand_id
1 'polypeptide(L)'
;MTQPMKSSGARQRIEARFQNIRPQSIASPSTLLLARLKGVIKTGKGWRARCPHCGGKGHKLSIAEGDNGTLLVTCFSCHDTAAVLAAVGLQVGDLFARKDLRSMSPAERSQLRQAALLPRWRAATEVLSHEATVLLIAANRMGDGEALDDAELTRLRVAALKVFDAAEVLTHGR
;
A
#
# COMPACT_ATOMS: atom_id res chain seq x y z
N MET A 1 44.43 22.63 51.87
CA MET A 1 44.29 22.30 50.43
C MET A 1 43.77 20.87 50.31
N THR A 2 42.46 20.70 50.46
CA THR A 2 41.77 19.41 50.44
C THR A 2 41.12 19.20 49.07
N GLN A 3 41.51 18.13 48.41
CA GLN A 3 41.01 17.71 47.09
C GLN A 3 39.51 17.37 47.15
N PRO A 4 38.74 17.59 46.08
CA PRO A 4 37.35 17.18 46.01
C PRO A 4 37.20 15.69 45.69
N MET A 5 36.24 15.05 46.38
CA MET A 5 35.80 13.66 46.20
C MET A 5 35.25 13.43 44.78
N LYS A 6 35.77 12.41 44.09
CA LYS A 6 35.24 11.92 42.80
C LYS A 6 33.92 11.19 43.04
N SER A 7 32.84 11.66 42.42
CA SER A 7 31.50 11.09 42.53
C SER A 7 31.32 9.83 41.67
N SER A 8 31.08 8.71 42.37
CA SER A 8 30.37 7.47 42.04
C SER A 8 29.98 7.17 40.57
N GLY A 9 30.58 6.10 40.02
CA GLY A 9 30.30 5.50 38.72
C GLY A 9 28.89 4.90 38.53
N ALA A 10 27.99 5.06 39.49
CA ALA A 10 26.57 4.69 39.33
C ALA A 10 25.81 5.62 38.36
N ARG A 11 26.17 6.92 38.32
CA ARG A 11 25.55 7.87 37.36
C ARG A 11 25.96 7.59 35.91
N GLN A 12 27.23 7.20 35.68
CA GLN A 12 27.73 6.85 34.35
C GLN A 12 27.09 5.59 33.75
N ARG A 13 26.64 4.63 34.58
CA ARG A 13 25.98 3.39 34.10
C ARG A 13 24.52 3.59 33.69
N ILE A 14 23.84 4.60 34.23
CA ILE A 14 22.46 4.94 33.84
C ILE A 14 22.48 5.69 32.50
N GLU A 15 23.39 6.66 32.33
CA GLU A 15 23.55 7.42 31.07
C GLU A 15 23.85 6.52 29.86
N ALA A 16 24.69 5.49 30.02
CA ALA A 16 25.09 4.59 28.94
C ALA A 16 23.95 3.63 28.49
N ARG A 17 22.91 3.43 29.31
CA ARG A 17 21.78 2.55 28.97
C ARG A 17 20.70 3.29 28.16
N PHE A 18 20.73 4.61 28.13
CA PHE A 18 19.81 5.45 27.33
C PHE A 18 20.36 5.81 25.94
N GLN A 19 21.60 5.41 25.61
CA GLN A 19 22.20 5.70 24.30
C GLN A 19 21.85 4.70 23.18
N ASN A 20 21.00 3.70 23.44
CA ASN A 20 20.76 2.63 22.46
C ASN A 20 19.30 2.27 22.17
N ILE A 21 18.37 3.21 22.35
CA ILE A 21 17.05 3.13 21.72
C ILE A 21 16.95 4.31 20.75
N ARG A 22 17.67 4.21 19.64
CA ARG A 22 17.29 4.97 18.44
C ARG A 22 15.96 4.35 17.99
N PRO A 23 14.84 5.09 17.93
CA PRO A 23 13.72 4.62 17.12
C PRO A 23 14.31 4.51 15.71
N GLN A 24 14.52 3.28 15.22
CA GLN A 24 14.94 3.13 13.84
C GLN A 24 13.84 3.79 13.03
N SER A 25 14.18 4.91 12.37
CA SER A 25 13.32 5.45 11.33
C SER A 25 13.05 4.28 10.40
N ILE A 26 11.77 3.92 10.29
CA ILE A 26 11.34 2.82 9.44
C ILE A 26 11.74 3.25 8.02
N ALA A 27 12.89 2.77 7.55
CA ALA A 27 13.40 3.14 6.24
C ALA A 27 12.32 2.80 5.21
N SER A 28 12.03 3.71 4.29
CA SER A 28 11.02 3.45 3.26
C SER A 28 11.39 2.15 2.52
N PRO A 29 10.41 1.31 2.14
CA PRO A 29 10.67 0.10 1.38
C PRO A 29 11.54 0.36 0.13
N SER A 30 11.33 1.51 -0.53
CA SER A 30 12.15 2.01 -1.65
C SER A 30 13.62 2.17 -1.27
N THR A 31 13.91 2.83 -0.15
CA THR A 31 15.29 2.99 0.34
C THR A 31 15.95 1.65 0.63
N LEU A 32 15.21 0.73 1.25
CA LEU A 32 15.70 -0.61 1.60
C LEU A 32 16.08 -1.42 0.34
N LEU A 33 15.19 -1.47 -0.65
CA LEU A 33 15.41 -2.26 -1.86
C LEU A 33 16.47 -1.64 -2.78
N LEU A 34 16.39 -0.33 -3.03
CA LEU A 34 17.28 0.35 -4.00
C LEU A 34 18.75 0.29 -3.56
N ALA A 35 19.03 0.33 -2.25
CA ALA A 35 20.38 0.21 -1.71
C ALA A 35 21.07 -1.14 -2.00
N ARG A 36 20.29 -2.18 -2.34
CA ARG A 36 20.79 -3.54 -2.61
C ARG A 36 20.87 -3.88 -4.10
N LEU A 37 20.44 -2.97 -4.97
CA LEU A 37 20.35 -3.20 -6.41
C LEU A 37 21.50 -2.53 -7.17
N LYS A 38 21.84 -3.09 -8.33
CA LYS A 38 22.87 -2.57 -9.22
C LYS A 38 22.26 -1.92 -10.46
N GLY A 39 22.89 -0.84 -10.93
CA GLY A 39 22.44 -0.12 -12.13
C GLY A 39 21.07 0.51 -11.95
N VAL A 40 20.80 1.09 -10.78
CA VAL A 40 19.54 1.79 -10.52
C VAL A 40 19.51 3.09 -11.33
N ILE A 41 18.46 3.27 -12.12
CA ILE A 41 18.18 4.51 -12.84
C ILE A 41 16.76 4.97 -12.51
N LYS A 42 16.57 6.27 -12.33
CA LYS A 42 15.24 6.85 -12.07
C LYS A 42 14.49 7.04 -13.39
N THR A 43 13.23 6.64 -13.44
CA THR A 43 12.37 6.73 -14.64
C THR A 43 10.96 7.16 -14.24
N GLY A 44 10.56 8.38 -14.61
CA GLY A 44 9.26 8.93 -14.20
C GLY A 44 9.10 8.95 -12.69
N LYS A 45 8.01 8.34 -12.19
CA LYS A 45 7.72 8.18 -10.75
C LYS A 45 8.39 6.97 -10.10
N GLY A 46 9.17 6.18 -10.84
CA GLY A 46 9.78 4.94 -10.36
C GLY A 46 11.24 4.79 -10.74
N TRP A 47 11.71 3.55 -10.75
CA TRP A 47 13.09 3.17 -11.05
C TRP A 47 13.15 1.93 -11.94
N ARG A 48 14.25 1.83 -12.67
CA ARG A 48 14.68 0.61 -13.34
C ARG A 48 16.00 0.15 -12.74
N ALA A 49 16.18 -1.16 -12.65
CA ALA A 49 17.43 -1.75 -12.15
C ALA A 49 17.75 -3.05 -12.89
N ARG A 50 18.97 -3.56 -12.68
CA ARG A 50 19.32 -4.90 -13.13
C ARG A 50 18.67 -5.92 -12.19
N CYS A 51 18.13 -6.99 -12.77
CA CYS A 51 17.53 -8.07 -11.98
C CYS A 51 18.63 -8.92 -11.33
N PRO A 52 18.65 -9.06 -9.99
CA PRO A 52 19.64 -9.87 -9.29
C PRO A 52 19.40 -11.39 -9.48
N HIS A 53 18.18 -11.80 -9.85
CA HIS A 53 17.81 -13.21 -9.98
C HIS A 53 17.99 -13.76 -11.40
N CYS A 54 17.37 -13.15 -12.41
CA CYS A 54 17.43 -13.68 -13.79
C CYS A 54 18.75 -13.40 -14.52
N GLY A 55 19.65 -12.61 -13.90
CA GLY A 55 20.91 -12.18 -14.50
C GLY A 55 20.77 -11.26 -15.73
N GLY A 56 21.92 -10.85 -16.26
CA GLY A 56 22.03 -9.99 -17.46
C GLY A 56 22.39 -8.53 -17.17
N LYS A 57 22.79 -7.81 -18.22
CA LYS A 57 23.24 -6.40 -18.15
C LYS A 57 22.09 -5.38 -18.27
N GLY A 58 20.92 -5.82 -18.73
CA GLY A 58 19.77 -4.94 -19.01
C GLY A 58 18.97 -4.54 -17.76
N HIS A 59 18.34 -3.36 -17.83
CA HIS A 59 17.47 -2.82 -16.78
C HIS A 59 16.07 -3.44 -16.84
N LYS A 60 15.98 -4.73 -16.52
CA LYS A 60 14.76 -5.56 -16.65
C LYS A 60 13.81 -5.45 -15.44
N LEU A 61 14.32 -4.97 -14.31
CA LEU A 61 13.55 -4.81 -13.09
C LEU A 61 12.90 -3.44 -13.06
N SER A 62 11.59 -3.40 -12.86
CA SER A 62 10.78 -2.20 -12.66
C SER A 62 10.39 -2.08 -11.21
N ILE A 63 10.52 -0.88 -10.67
CA ILE A 63 10.22 -0.58 -9.27
C ILE A 63 9.41 0.71 -9.26
N ALA A 64 8.25 0.70 -8.60
CA ALA A 64 7.43 1.89 -8.43
C ALA A 64 6.87 1.92 -7.01
N GLU A 65 6.76 3.12 -6.44
CA GLU A 65 6.10 3.30 -5.15
C GLU A 65 4.64 3.67 -5.38
N GLY A 66 3.72 2.88 -4.81
CA GLY A 66 2.30 3.14 -4.84
C GLY A 66 1.88 4.17 -3.80
N ASP A 67 0.68 4.72 -3.96
CA ASP A 67 0.18 5.82 -3.10
C ASP A 67 0.05 5.44 -1.62
N ASN A 68 0.00 4.15 -1.31
CA ASN A 68 -0.06 3.62 0.06
C ASN A 68 1.32 3.31 0.67
N GLY A 69 2.42 3.68 -0.01
CA GLY A 69 3.79 3.39 0.41
C GLY A 69 4.23 1.94 0.17
N THR A 70 3.47 1.18 -0.62
CA THR A 70 3.85 -0.18 -1.06
C THR A 70 4.70 -0.10 -2.32
N LEU A 71 5.76 -0.89 -2.38
CA LEU A 71 6.55 -1.05 -3.59
C LEU A 71 5.94 -2.09 -4.53
N LEU A 72 5.69 -1.69 -5.77
CA LEU A 72 5.47 -2.60 -6.88
C LEU A 72 6.82 -2.96 -7.51
N VAL A 73 7.14 -4.25 -7.52
CA VAL A 73 8.39 -4.78 -8.06
C VAL A 73 8.08 -5.86 -9.08
N THR A 74 8.48 -5.65 -10.33
CA THR A 74 8.24 -6.60 -11.41
C THR A 74 9.47 -6.72 -12.29
N CYS A 75 9.94 -7.95 -12.49
CA CYS A 75 10.94 -8.25 -13.51
C CYS A 75 10.26 -8.80 -14.76
N PHE A 76 10.42 -8.11 -15.88
CA PHE A 76 9.85 -8.50 -17.18
C PHE A 76 10.60 -9.66 -17.88
N SER A 77 11.43 -10.40 -17.15
CA SER A 77 12.11 -11.59 -17.68
C SER A 77 11.76 -12.82 -16.86
N CYS A 78 12.00 -12.83 -15.54
CA CYS A 78 11.66 -13.99 -14.71
C CYS A 78 10.21 -13.98 -14.21
N HIS A 79 9.54 -12.83 -14.14
CA HIS A 79 8.20 -12.68 -13.56
C HIS A 79 8.05 -13.24 -12.12
N ASP A 80 9.18 -13.44 -11.43
CA ASP A 80 9.24 -13.99 -10.08
C ASP A 80 9.78 -12.93 -9.11
N THR A 81 8.86 -12.20 -8.49
CA THR A 81 9.20 -11.15 -7.53
C THR A 81 9.79 -11.73 -6.25
N ALA A 82 9.34 -12.91 -5.79
CA ALA A 82 9.83 -13.52 -4.57
C ALA A 82 11.32 -13.91 -4.71
N ALA A 83 11.69 -14.51 -5.84
CA ALA A 83 13.07 -14.85 -6.13
C ALA A 83 13.97 -13.62 -6.30
N VAL A 84 13.45 -12.54 -6.90
CA VAL A 84 14.16 -11.25 -6.99
C VAL A 84 14.50 -10.70 -5.60
N LEU A 85 13.55 -10.72 -4.67
CA LEU A 85 13.75 -10.23 -3.31
C LEU A 85 14.69 -11.13 -2.51
N ALA A 86 14.52 -12.45 -2.64
CA ALA A 86 15.39 -13.42 -1.99
C ALA A 86 16.86 -13.26 -2.41
N ALA A 87 17.12 -12.95 -3.69
CA ALA A 87 18.47 -12.70 -4.20
C ALA A 87 19.17 -11.48 -3.58
N VAL A 88 18.41 -10.59 -2.93
CA VAL A 88 18.95 -9.43 -2.18
C VAL A 88 18.70 -9.53 -0.67
N GLY A 89 18.29 -10.70 -0.18
CA GLY A 89 18.04 -10.94 1.25
C GLY A 89 16.81 -10.21 1.80
N LEU A 90 15.82 -9.96 0.95
CA LEU A 90 14.53 -9.36 1.33
C LEU A 90 13.40 -10.37 1.17
N GLN A 91 12.30 -10.13 1.87
CA GLN A 91 11.05 -10.88 1.75
C GLN A 91 9.95 -10.01 1.15
N VAL A 92 8.87 -10.63 0.68
CA VAL A 92 7.70 -9.92 0.16
C VAL A 92 7.14 -8.91 1.18
N GLY A 93 7.18 -9.24 2.47
CA GLY A 93 6.78 -8.34 3.55
C GLY A 93 7.57 -7.03 3.64
N ASP A 94 8.79 -7.00 3.10
CA ASP A 94 9.64 -5.80 3.10
C ASP A 94 9.26 -4.81 1.98
N LEU A 95 8.36 -5.18 1.08
CA LEU A 95 7.77 -4.26 0.09
C LEU A 95 6.72 -3.32 0.70
N PHE A 96 6.29 -3.60 1.93
CA PHE A 96 5.23 -2.84 2.60
C PHE A 96 5.83 -1.95 3.68
N ALA A 97 5.31 -0.73 3.79
CA ALA A 97 5.65 0.16 4.90
C ALA A 97 5.24 -0.50 6.23
N ARG A 98 6.23 -0.90 7.05
CA ARG A 98 5.96 -1.45 8.37
C ARG A 98 5.38 -0.34 9.26
N LYS A 99 4.27 -0.63 9.92
CA LYS A 99 3.68 0.25 10.94
C LYS A 99 3.94 -0.38 12.29
N ASP A 100 4.57 0.35 13.21
CA ASP A 100 4.76 -0.14 14.57
C ASP A 100 3.46 0.04 15.37
N LEU A 101 2.57 -0.96 15.25
CA LEU A 101 1.27 -0.94 15.92
C LEU A 101 1.39 -0.90 17.45
N ARG A 102 2.53 -1.30 18.02
CA ARG A 102 2.73 -1.38 19.47
C ARG A 102 2.96 -0.01 20.10
N SER A 103 3.67 0.88 19.39
CA SER A 103 3.88 2.26 19.83
C SER A 103 2.71 3.20 19.51
N MET A 104 1.78 2.79 18.64
CA MET A 104 0.62 3.61 18.30
C MET A 104 -0.38 3.72 19.46
N SER A 105 -0.84 4.94 19.70
CA SER A 105 -1.95 5.28 20.60
C SER A 105 -3.28 4.71 20.11
N PRO A 106 -4.30 4.60 20.99
CA PRO A 106 -5.65 4.19 20.58
C PRO A 106 -6.26 5.06 19.47
N ALA A 107 -5.99 6.37 19.49
CA ALA A 107 -6.47 7.31 18.48
C ALA A 107 -5.84 7.04 17.10
N GLU A 108 -4.52 6.85 17.04
CA GLU A 108 -3.81 6.54 15.79
C GLU A 108 -4.25 5.18 15.22
N ARG A 109 -4.49 4.18 16.07
CA ARG A 109 -5.03 2.88 15.63
C ARG A 109 -6.44 3.02 15.06
N SER A 110 -7.27 3.87 15.67
CA SER A 110 -8.62 4.16 15.17
C SER A 110 -8.57 4.84 13.81
N GLN A 111 -7.72 5.87 13.66
CA GLN A 111 -7.52 6.57 12.40
C GLN A 111 -6.98 5.62 11.31
N LEU A 112 -6.07 4.70 11.64
CA LEU A 112 -5.57 3.69 10.72
C LEU A 112 -6.69 2.76 10.23
N ARG A 113 -7.57 2.30 11.14
CA ARG A 113 -8.74 1.47 10.77
C ARG A 113 -9.69 2.22 9.85
N GLN A 114 -9.98 3.48 10.14
CA GLN A 114 -10.80 4.32 9.27
C GLN A 114 -10.15 4.54 7.90
N ALA A 115 -8.85 4.81 7.87
CA ALA A 115 -8.09 4.97 6.61
C ALA A 115 -8.09 3.68 5.77
N ALA A 116 -8.12 2.50 6.40
CA ALA A 116 -8.22 1.22 5.71
C ALA A 116 -9.57 1.00 5.02
N LEU A 117 -10.64 1.70 5.43
CA LEU A 117 -11.95 1.65 4.77
C LEU A 117 -11.99 2.48 3.49
N LEU A 118 -11.16 3.53 3.37
CA LEU A 118 -11.20 4.48 2.25
C LEU A 118 -11.07 3.82 0.87
N PRO A 119 -10.16 2.86 0.62
CA PRO A 119 -10.08 2.21 -0.69
C PRO A 119 -11.34 1.41 -1.02
N ARG A 120 -11.93 0.75 -0.01
CA ARG A 120 -13.15 -0.04 -0.18
C ARG A 120 -14.35 0.85 -0.47
N TRP A 121 -14.47 1.97 0.23
CA TRP A 121 -15.49 2.97 -0.03
C TRP A 121 -15.33 3.63 -1.40
N ARG A 122 -14.10 3.97 -1.82
CA ARG A 122 -13.85 4.49 -3.17
C ARG A 122 -14.35 3.52 -4.25
N ALA A 123 -14.00 2.24 -4.14
CA ALA A 123 -14.47 1.23 -5.07
C ALA A 123 -16.00 1.11 -5.10
N ALA A 124 -16.66 1.14 -3.93
CA ALA A 124 -18.12 1.11 -3.84
C ALA A 124 -18.77 2.36 -4.48
N THR A 125 -18.23 3.54 -4.22
CA THR A 125 -18.72 4.80 -4.82
C THR A 125 -18.55 4.80 -6.34
N GLU A 126 -17.45 4.27 -6.87
CA GLU A 126 -17.24 4.13 -8.32
C GLU A 126 -18.27 3.19 -8.96
N VAL A 127 -18.55 2.05 -8.31
CA VAL A 127 -19.62 1.13 -8.75
C VAL A 127 -20.97 1.83 -8.74
N LEU A 128 -21.33 2.49 -7.63
CA LEU A 128 -22.60 3.23 -7.54
C LEU A 128 -22.73 4.27 -8.64
N SER A 129 -21.68 5.05 -8.89
CA SER A 129 -21.69 6.08 -9.93
C SER A 129 -21.93 5.47 -11.32
N HIS A 130 -21.26 4.36 -11.65
CA HIS A 130 -21.41 3.73 -12.97
C HIS A 130 -22.80 3.09 -13.13
N GLU A 131 -23.25 2.35 -12.13
CA GLU A 131 -24.51 1.61 -12.20
C GLU A 131 -25.73 2.53 -12.10
N ALA A 132 -25.63 3.65 -11.40
CA ALA A 132 -26.66 4.70 -11.41
C ALA A 132 -26.88 5.29 -12.82
N THR A 133 -25.83 5.45 -13.63
CA THR A 133 -25.97 5.89 -15.02
C THR A 133 -26.77 4.89 -15.85
N VAL A 134 -26.54 3.59 -15.67
CA VAL A 134 -27.31 2.54 -16.36
C VAL A 134 -28.77 2.56 -15.96
N LEU A 135 -29.05 2.68 -14.66
CA LEU A 135 -30.41 2.82 -14.15
C LEU A 135 -31.11 4.06 -14.71
N LEU A 136 -30.40 5.20 -14.77
CA LEU A 136 -30.92 6.46 -15.32
C LEU A 136 -31.28 6.34 -16.81
N ILE A 137 -30.42 5.72 -17.62
CA ILE A 137 -30.68 5.51 -19.06
C ILE A 137 -31.93 4.66 -19.24
N ALA A 138 -32.01 3.52 -18.54
CA ALA A 138 -33.17 2.63 -18.61
C ALA A 138 -34.45 3.34 -18.16
N ALA A 139 -34.40 4.10 -17.05
CA ALA A 139 -35.54 4.82 -16.51
C ALA A 139 -36.07 5.88 -17.49
N ASN A 140 -35.20 6.65 -18.15
CA ASN A 140 -35.62 7.64 -19.13
C ASN A 140 -36.30 6.98 -20.33
N ARG A 141 -35.72 5.91 -20.89
CA ARG A 141 -36.31 5.20 -22.03
C ARG A 141 -37.67 4.60 -21.71
N MET A 142 -37.81 3.99 -20.54
CA MET A 142 -39.11 3.51 -20.06
C MET A 142 -40.11 4.65 -19.87
N GLY A 143 -39.66 5.82 -19.40
CA GLY A 143 -40.48 7.03 -19.26
C GLY A 143 -40.95 7.58 -20.60
N ASP A 144 -40.14 7.45 -21.65
CA ASP A 144 -40.47 7.81 -23.04
C ASP A 144 -41.35 6.75 -23.73
N GLY A 145 -41.71 5.66 -23.03
CA GLY A 145 -42.53 4.57 -23.55
C GLY A 145 -41.78 3.57 -24.41
N GLU A 146 -40.46 3.62 -24.45
CA GLU A 146 -39.64 2.65 -25.16
C GLU A 146 -39.52 1.35 -24.38
N ALA A 147 -39.73 0.22 -25.06
CA ALA A 147 -39.50 -1.09 -24.49
C ALA A 147 -37.99 -1.39 -24.43
N LEU A 148 -37.53 -1.96 -23.32
CA LEU A 148 -36.19 -2.50 -23.18
C LEU A 148 -36.17 -3.93 -23.70
N ASP A 149 -35.13 -4.29 -24.46
CA ASP A 149 -34.93 -5.67 -24.89
C ASP A 149 -34.38 -6.59 -23.77
N ASP A 150 -34.25 -7.88 -24.04
CA ASP A 150 -33.77 -8.86 -23.06
C ASP A 150 -32.33 -8.59 -22.57
N ALA A 151 -31.47 -8.07 -23.45
CA ALA A 151 -30.08 -7.76 -23.10
C ALA A 151 -30.02 -6.52 -22.18
N GLU A 152 -30.84 -5.52 -22.47
CA GLU A 152 -31.00 -4.30 -21.68
C GLU A 152 -31.60 -4.59 -20.31
N LEU A 153 -32.66 -5.41 -20.26
CA LEU A 153 -33.26 -5.89 -19.01
C LEU A 153 -32.26 -6.68 -18.16
N THR A 154 -31.43 -7.51 -18.80
CA THR A 154 -30.36 -8.24 -18.11
C THR A 154 -29.32 -7.27 -17.53
N ARG A 155 -28.85 -6.29 -18.31
CA ARG A 155 -27.90 -5.28 -17.85
C ARG A 155 -28.45 -4.43 -16.72
N LEU A 156 -29.74 -4.09 -16.78
CA LEU A 156 -30.47 -3.34 -15.77
C LEU A 156 -30.55 -4.11 -14.44
N ARG A 157 -30.87 -5.40 -14.48
CA ARG A 157 -30.89 -6.27 -13.29
C ARG A 157 -29.51 -6.38 -12.65
N VAL A 158 -28.46 -6.56 -13.47
CA VAL A 158 -27.07 -6.56 -12.97
C VAL A 158 -26.71 -5.22 -12.32
N ALA A 159 -27.15 -4.09 -12.90
CA ALA A 159 -26.91 -2.78 -12.32
C ALA A 159 -27.57 -2.64 -10.93
N ALA A 160 -28.84 -3.04 -10.82
CA ALA A 160 -29.58 -2.99 -9.57
C ALA A 160 -28.90 -3.83 -8.45
N LEU A 161 -28.44 -5.05 -8.77
CA LEU A 161 -27.72 -5.90 -7.83
C LEU A 161 -26.40 -5.24 -7.37
N LYS A 162 -25.62 -4.71 -8.30
CA LYS A 162 -24.36 -4.04 -7.96
C LYS A 162 -24.55 -2.78 -7.13
N VAL A 163 -25.64 -2.04 -7.34
CA VAL A 163 -26.00 -0.90 -6.48
C VAL A 163 -26.29 -1.37 -5.06
N PHE A 164 -27.03 -2.47 -4.91
CA PHE A 164 -27.29 -3.07 -3.60
C PHE A 164 -25.98 -3.49 -2.91
N ASP A 165 -25.13 -4.24 -3.60
CA ASP A 165 -23.85 -4.71 -3.05
C ASP A 165 -22.92 -3.55 -2.65
N ALA A 166 -22.87 -2.50 -3.47
CA ALA A 166 -22.07 -1.32 -3.19
C ALA A 166 -22.62 -0.52 -2.00
N ALA A 167 -23.94 -0.44 -1.85
CA ALA A 167 -24.56 0.19 -0.68
C ALA A 167 -24.22 -0.55 0.62
N GLU A 168 -24.27 -1.89 0.62
CA GLU A 168 -23.88 -2.73 1.76
C GLU A 168 -22.43 -2.48 2.20
N VAL A 169 -21.51 -2.30 1.25
CA VAL A 169 -20.12 -1.96 1.55
C VAL A 169 -19.99 -0.62 2.27
N LEU A 170 -20.82 0.37 1.93
CA LEU A 170 -20.80 1.70 2.54
C LEU A 170 -21.46 1.74 3.92
N THR A 171 -22.50 0.94 4.15
CA THR A 171 -23.30 0.97 5.39
C THR A 171 -22.85 -0.05 6.44
N HIS A 172 -22.48 -1.26 6.01
CA HIS A 172 -22.18 -2.39 6.90
C HIS A 172 -20.72 -2.83 6.86
N GLY A 173 -19.93 -2.27 5.96
CA GLY A 173 -18.50 -2.54 5.87
C GLY A 173 -17.71 -1.99 7.06
N ARG A 174 -17.71 -2.68 8.20
CA ARG A 174 -16.75 -2.53 9.31
C ARG A 174 -15.69 -3.63 9.32
#